data_AF-A0A9D7RZ40-F1
#
_entry.id   AF-A0A9D7RZ40-F1
#
_cell.length_a   1.000
_cell.length_b   1.000
_cell.length_c   1.000
_cell.angle_alpha   90.00
_cell.angle_beta   90.00
_cell.angle_gamma   90.00
#
_symmetry.space_group_name_H-M   'P 1'
#
loop_
_entity.id
_entity.type
_entity.pdbx_description
1 polymer ?
#
loop_
_entity_poly.entity_id
_entity_poly.type
_entity_poly.pdbx_seq_one_letter_code
_entity_poly.pdbx_strand_id
1 'polypeptide(L)'
;MRTLGAWLIAFGGGGLVCGLALFLMAVQSSDRADSGAGHVIGGIFWLASIFLLIPALLLGVALRYGGQWLRRNPFKGKSALLLVIAGVGAGFVVVIRVGFLIHDQTPPRELSDGLVAGAAALLVYLMVAAIVHWWPRKPAARTASALPQAAVATAVAVKGPFETANPTPLPRPLPPRAWVNPRTLASCVHLVPLEQAMAGDGITMRVSRPLFVSANCRISQPHLIDEFGADIAAMYDERHEIDRSYLDPKTAFFHCAACTSTLMVVHPEEARDATPWFPA
;
A
#
# COMPACT_ATOMS: atom_id res chain seq x y z
N MET A 1 7.43 -1.82 3.24
CA MET A 1 6.54 -2.92 2.77
C MET A 1 6.57 -3.17 1.27
N ARG A 2 6.62 -2.15 0.39
CA ARG A 2 6.64 -2.36 -1.08
C ARG A 2 7.82 -3.20 -1.60
N THR A 3 9.00 -3.05 -1.02
CA THR A 3 10.22 -3.79 -1.39
C THR A 3 10.12 -5.28 -1.03
N LEU A 4 9.57 -5.59 0.14
CA LEU A 4 9.44 -6.97 0.64
C LEU A 4 8.47 -7.80 -0.23
N GLY A 5 7.37 -7.20 -0.70
CA GLY A 5 6.46 -7.83 -1.66
C GLY A 5 7.11 -8.08 -3.03
N ALA A 6 7.98 -7.18 -3.50
CA ALA A 6 8.72 -7.39 -4.74
C ALA A 6 9.72 -8.55 -4.63
N TRP A 7 10.43 -8.65 -3.51
CA TRP A 7 11.34 -9.77 -3.24
C TRP A 7 10.61 -11.11 -3.12
N LEU A 8 9.43 -11.15 -2.49
CA LEU A 8 8.64 -12.38 -2.37
C LEU A 8 8.16 -12.88 -3.74
N ILE A 9 7.75 -11.96 -4.63
CA ILE A 9 7.37 -12.29 -6.00
C ILE A 9 8.59 -12.74 -6.81
N ALA A 10 9.73 -12.05 -6.68
CA ALA A 10 10.94 -12.37 -7.42
C ALA A 10 11.54 -13.72 -7.01
N PHE A 11 11.70 -13.99 -5.71
CA PHE A 11 12.27 -15.25 -5.23
C PHE A 11 11.26 -16.40 -5.25
N GLY A 12 10.01 -16.16 -4.84
CA GLY A 12 8.96 -17.17 -4.85
C GLY A 12 8.53 -17.57 -6.26
N GLY A 13 8.37 -16.60 -7.16
CA GLY A 13 8.06 -16.86 -8.58
C GLY A 13 9.29 -17.36 -9.35
N GLY A 14 10.45 -16.74 -9.16
CA GLY A 14 11.68 -17.08 -9.87
C GLY A 14 12.23 -18.47 -9.52
N GLY A 15 12.24 -18.83 -8.23
CA GLY A 15 12.65 -20.16 -7.79
C GLY A 15 11.77 -21.28 -8.38
N LEU A 16 10.50 -20.97 -8.65
CA LEU A 16 9.53 -21.94 -9.13
C LEU A 16 9.56 -22.10 -10.65
N VAL A 17 9.78 -21.01 -11.40
CA VAL A 17 10.11 -21.08 -12.83
C VAL A 17 11.40 -21.86 -13.03
N CYS A 18 12.42 -21.61 -12.20
CA CYS A 18 13.70 -22.32 -12.26
C CYS A 18 13.53 -23.81 -11.90
N GLY A 19 12.74 -24.12 -10.87
CA GLY A 19 12.41 -25.50 -10.49
C GLY A 19 11.64 -26.24 -11.59
N LEU A 20 10.65 -25.61 -12.21
CA LEU A 20 9.90 -26.18 -13.33
C LEU A 20 10.79 -26.42 -14.54
N ALA A 21 11.70 -25.50 -14.85
CA ALA A 21 12.66 -25.66 -15.94
C ALA A 21 13.63 -26.83 -15.69
N LEU A 22 14.17 -26.96 -14.47
CA LEU A 22 15.03 -28.08 -14.09
C LEU A 22 14.27 -29.42 -14.15
N PHE A 23 13.01 -29.43 -13.72
CA PHE A 23 12.15 -30.59 -13.81
C PHE A 23 11.91 -31.01 -15.27
N LEU A 24 11.56 -30.07 -16.15
CA LEU A 24 11.38 -30.35 -17.58
C LEU A 24 12.68 -30.84 -18.23
N MET A 25 13.83 -30.30 -17.82
CA MET A 25 15.14 -30.78 -18.27
C MET A 25 15.40 -32.23 -17.83
N ALA A 26 15.09 -32.57 -16.57
CA ALA A 26 15.25 -33.92 -16.05
C ALA A 26 14.32 -34.94 -16.74
N VAL A 27 13.09 -34.53 -17.09
CA VAL A 27 12.16 -35.37 -17.86
C VAL A 27 12.67 -35.58 -19.29
N GLN A 28 13.27 -34.57 -19.91
CA GLN A 28 13.83 -34.69 -21.25
C GLN A 28 15.12 -35.51 -21.30
N SER A 29 15.93 -35.53 -20.22
CA SER A 29 17.18 -36.29 -20.16
C SER A 29 17.01 -37.74 -19.72
N SER A 30 15.84 -38.14 -19.23
CA SER A 30 15.56 -39.52 -18.87
C SER A 30 15.23 -40.32 -20.14
N ASP A 31 16.23 -41.06 -20.64
CA ASP A 31 16.06 -42.02 -21.72
C ASP A 31 15.08 -43.13 -21.32
N ARG A 32 13.81 -42.96 -21.73
CA ARG A 32 12.68 -43.89 -22.00
C ARG A 32 12.51 -45.26 -21.30
N ALA A 33 13.40 -45.74 -20.45
CA ALA A 33 13.37 -47.11 -19.92
C ALA A 33 12.66 -47.25 -18.56
N ASP A 34 12.42 -46.18 -17.80
CA ASP A 34 11.70 -46.21 -16.52
C ASP A 34 10.54 -45.19 -16.50
N SER A 35 9.47 -45.50 -17.23
CA SER A 35 8.30 -44.62 -17.42
C SER A 35 7.45 -44.40 -16.15
N GLY A 36 7.55 -45.27 -15.14
CA GLY A 36 6.75 -45.17 -13.93
C GLY A 36 7.23 -44.09 -12.95
N ALA A 37 8.54 -44.02 -12.70
CA ALA A 37 9.10 -43.12 -11.69
C ALA A 37 9.02 -41.63 -12.11
N GLY A 38 9.22 -41.34 -13.40
CA GLY A 38 9.15 -39.98 -13.94
C GLY A 38 7.76 -39.35 -13.79
N HIS A 39 6.69 -40.11 -13.98
CA HIS A 39 5.32 -39.62 -13.82
C HIS A 39 4.99 -39.31 -12.35
N VAL A 40 5.43 -40.14 -11.41
CA VAL A 40 5.18 -39.94 -9.98
C VAL A 40 5.97 -38.73 -9.47
N ILE A 41 7.28 -38.66 -9.77
CA ILE A 41 8.13 -37.54 -9.36
C ILE A 41 7.63 -36.23 -9.97
N GLY A 42 7.20 -36.26 -11.23
CA GLY A 42 6.62 -35.10 -11.90
C GLY A 42 5.29 -34.64 -11.34
N GLY A 43 4.40 -35.57 -11.02
CA GLY A 43 3.14 -35.27 -10.36
C GLY A 43 3.35 -34.58 -9.01
N ILE A 44 4.25 -35.11 -8.18
CA ILE A 44 4.60 -34.55 -6.87
C ILE A 44 5.22 -33.15 -7.02
N PHE A 45 6.16 -32.98 -7.95
CA PHE A 45 6.83 -31.69 -8.16
C PHE A 45 5.87 -30.61 -8.67
N TRP A 46 4.94 -30.98 -9.56
CA TRP A 46 3.90 -30.08 -10.07
C TRP A 46 2.89 -29.69 -8.99
N LEU A 47 2.42 -30.64 -8.19
CA LEU A 47 1.54 -30.38 -7.04
C LEU A 47 2.21 -29.46 -6.03
N ALA A 48 3.45 -29.77 -5.63
CA ALA A 48 4.23 -28.95 -4.71
C ALA A 48 4.44 -27.53 -5.25
N SER A 49 4.74 -27.41 -6.54
CA SER A 49 4.89 -26.13 -7.22
C SER A 49 3.61 -25.30 -7.18
N ILE A 50 2.46 -25.87 -7.52
CA ILE A 50 1.18 -25.13 -7.47
C ILE A 50 0.83 -24.70 -6.04
N PHE A 51 1.02 -25.59 -5.07
CA PHE A 51 0.67 -25.32 -3.68
C PHE A 51 1.60 -24.33 -2.98
N LEU A 52 2.85 -24.21 -3.40
CA LEU A 52 3.75 -23.18 -2.89
C LEU A 52 3.58 -21.87 -3.68
N LEU A 53 3.38 -21.95 -5.00
CA LEU A 53 3.28 -20.76 -5.85
C LEU A 53 2.01 -19.98 -5.54
N ILE A 54 0.84 -20.61 -5.53
CA ILE A 54 -0.44 -19.89 -5.43
C ILE A 54 -0.51 -19.06 -4.13
N PRO A 55 -0.23 -19.61 -2.93
CA PRO A 55 -0.27 -18.83 -1.70
C PRO A 55 0.82 -17.76 -1.64
N ALA A 56 2.04 -18.04 -2.13
CA ALA A 56 3.13 -17.06 -2.15
C ALA A 56 2.82 -15.88 -3.08
N LEU A 57 2.22 -16.16 -4.24
CA LEU A 57 1.83 -15.16 -5.23
C LEU A 57 0.63 -14.34 -4.71
N LEU A 58 -0.38 -15.00 -4.13
CA LEU A 58 -1.49 -14.33 -3.47
C LEU A 58 -1.02 -13.44 -2.31
N LEU A 59 -0.10 -13.92 -1.47
CA LEU A 59 0.47 -13.14 -0.37
C LEU A 59 1.32 -11.97 -0.87
N GLY A 60 2.16 -12.19 -1.89
CA GLY A 60 2.98 -11.14 -2.50
C GLY A 60 2.14 -10.03 -3.14
N VAL A 61 1.07 -10.41 -3.84
CA VAL A 61 0.09 -9.48 -4.42
C VAL A 61 -0.68 -8.75 -3.30
N ALA A 62 -1.15 -9.46 -2.28
CA ALA A 62 -1.84 -8.87 -1.14
C ALA A 62 -0.94 -7.88 -0.38
N LEU A 63 0.35 -8.16 -0.20
CA LEU A 63 1.28 -7.23 0.44
C LEU A 63 1.59 -6.01 -0.45
N ARG A 64 1.65 -6.20 -1.78
CA ARG A 64 1.96 -5.12 -2.73
C ARG A 64 0.79 -4.16 -2.93
N TYR A 65 -0.43 -4.68 -3.01
CA TYR A 65 -1.64 -3.91 -3.32
C TYR A 65 -2.56 -3.69 -2.12
N GLY A 66 -2.47 -4.54 -1.09
CA GLY A 66 -3.34 -4.52 0.07
C GLY A 66 -3.01 -3.47 1.12
N GLY A 67 -2.03 -2.59 0.91
CA GLY A 67 -1.71 -1.49 1.85
C GLY A 67 -2.89 -0.53 2.11
N GLN A 68 -3.82 -0.40 1.15
CA GLN A 68 -5.10 0.30 1.36
C GLN A 68 -6.22 -0.63 1.90
N TRP A 69 -6.14 -1.93 1.60
CA TRP A 69 -7.10 -2.95 2.04
C TRP A 69 -6.99 -3.26 3.54
N LEU A 70 -5.77 -3.51 4.03
CA LEU A 70 -5.44 -3.66 5.45
C LEU A 70 -5.81 -2.43 6.27
N ARG A 71 -5.88 -1.24 5.65
CA ARG A 71 -6.33 -0.02 6.33
C ARG A 71 -7.85 0.07 6.46
N ARG A 72 -8.61 -0.49 5.51
CA ARG A 72 -10.07 -0.36 5.42
C ARG A 72 -10.86 -1.51 6.04
N ASN A 73 -10.28 -2.70 6.17
CA ASN A 73 -11.01 -3.84 6.73
C ASN A 73 -10.96 -3.90 8.26
N PRO A 74 -12.08 -4.29 8.92
CA PRO A 74 -12.21 -4.37 10.38
C PRO A 74 -11.37 -5.49 11.02
N PHE A 75 -10.78 -6.39 10.22
CA PHE A 75 -9.87 -7.44 10.68
C PHE A 75 -8.43 -6.95 10.92
N LYS A 76 -8.26 -5.70 11.38
CA LYS A 76 -6.94 -5.19 11.80
C LYS A 76 -6.49 -5.96 13.04
N GLY A 77 -5.50 -6.83 12.86
CA GLY A 77 -4.83 -7.54 13.94
C GLY A 77 -4.72 -9.05 13.73
N LYS A 78 -4.79 -9.79 14.84
CA LYS A 78 -4.52 -11.25 14.94
C LYS A 78 -5.41 -12.10 14.02
N SER A 79 -6.61 -11.63 13.66
CA SER A 79 -7.56 -12.35 12.81
C SER A 79 -7.08 -12.55 11.38
N ALA A 80 -6.39 -11.57 10.79
CA ALA A 80 -5.83 -11.71 9.44
C ALA A 80 -4.73 -12.78 9.40
N LEU A 81 -3.90 -12.81 10.45
CA LEU A 81 -2.86 -13.83 10.60
C LEU A 81 -3.47 -15.23 10.77
N LEU A 82 -4.49 -15.37 11.61
CA LEU A 82 -5.20 -16.64 11.80
C LEU A 82 -5.83 -17.15 10.50
N LEU A 83 -6.40 -16.25 9.69
CA LEU A 83 -6.96 -16.61 8.38
C LEU A 83 -5.88 -17.14 7.43
N VAL A 84 -4.70 -16.52 7.42
CA VAL A 84 -3.55 -16.98 6.62
C VAL A 84 -3.08 -18.36 7.10
N ILE A 85 -2.90 -18.54 8.41
CA ILE A 85 -2.50 -19.83 8.99
C ILE A 85 -3.54 -20.93 8.65
N ALA A 86 -4.82 -20.62 8.79
CA ALA A 86 -5.91 -21.53 8.45
C ALA A 86 -5.93 -21.88 6.96
N GLY A 87 -5.70 -20.89 6.08
CA GLY A 87 -5.61 -21.12 4.64
C GLY A 87 -4.43 -22.03 4.25
N VAL A 88 -3.27 -21.82 4.86
CA VAL A 88 -2.08 -22.67 4.65
C VAL A 88 -2.35 -24.09 5.17
N GLY A 89 -2.89 -24.23 6.38
CA GLY A 89 -3.24 -25.53 6.95
C GLY A 89 -4.25 -26.31 6.10
N ALA A 90 -5.30 -25.63 5.62
CA ALA A 90 -6.28 -26.22 4.71
C ALA A 90 -5.64 -26.70 3.39
N GLY A 91 -4.69 -25.93 2.86
CA GLY A 91 -3.89 -26.33 1.70
C GLY A 91 -3.17 -27.67 1.92
N PHE A 92 -2.45 -27.82 3.04
CA PHE A 92 -1.74 -29.06 3.37
C PHE A 92 -2.67 -30.27 3.49
N VAL A 93 -3.82 -30.12 4.15
CA VAL A 93 -4.80 -31.23 4.30
C VAL A 93 -5.25 -31.75 2.94
N VAL A 94 -5.56 -30.85 2.01
CA VAL A 94 -6.00 -31.23 0.66
C VAL A 94 -4.88 -31.93 -0.12
N VAL A 95 -3.64 -31.40 -0.08
CA VAL A 95 -2.49 -32.02 -0.77
C VAL A 95 -2.23 -33.44 -0.27
N ILE A 96 -2.17 -33.62 1.04
CA ILE A 96 -1.87 -34.93 1.64
C ILE A 96 -2.94 -35.93 1.20
N ARG A 97 -4.22 -35.55 1.23
CA ARG A 97 -5.32 -36.41 0.77
C ARG A 97 -5.20 -36.77 -0.70
N VAL A 98 -4.88 -35.79 -1.55
CA VAL A 98 -4.65 -36.02 -2.99
C VAL A 98 -3.48 -36.98 -3.21
N GLY A 99 -2.40 -36.86 -2.42
CA GLY A 99 -1.26 -37.77 -2.46
C GLY A 99 -1.65 -39.21 -2.18
N PHE A 100 -2.42 -39.47 -1.13
CA PHE A 100 -2.93 -40.82 -0.83
C PHE A 100 -3.82 -41.36 -1.95
N LEU A 101 -4.67 -40.51 -2.54
CA LEU A 101 -5.54 -40.85 -3.67
C LEU A 101 -4.74 -41.26 -4.92
N ILE A 102 -3.65 -40.56 -5.22
CA ILE A 102 -2.78 -40.87 -6.37
C ILE A 102 -2.08 -42.22 -6.21
N HIS A 103 -1.83 -42.63 -4.96
CA HIS A 103 -1.16 -43.89 -4.64
C HIS A 103 -2.12 -45.05 -4.33
N ASP A 104 -3.42 -44.89 -4.56
CA ASP A 104 -4.46 -45.87 -4.20
C ASP A 104 -4.38 -46.33 -2.72
N GLN A 105 -3.89 -45.45 -1.84
CA GLN A 105 -3.75 -45.72 -0.42
C GLN A 105 -4.92 -45.12 0.36
N THR A 106 -5.40 -45.87 1.36
CA THR A 106 -6.38 -45.34 2.32
C THR A 106 -5.69 -44.37 3.28
N PRO A 107 -6.15 -43.12 3.36
CA PRO A 107 -5.56 -42.13 4.25
C PRO A 107 -5.84 -42.46 5.72
N PRO A 108 -5.01 -41.95 6.65
CA PRO A 108 -5.21 -42.10 8.08
C PRO A 108 -6.58 -41.55 8.52
N ARG A 109 -7.20 -42.13 9.55
CA ARG A 109 -8.54 -41.71 10.05
C ARG A 109 -8.56 -40.26 10.54
N GLU A 110 -7.40 -39.71 10.89
CA GLU A 110 -7.18 -38.32 11.28
C GLU A 110 -7.48 -37.36 10.13
N LEU A 111 -7.28 -37.80 8.87
CA LEU A 111 -7.78 -37.12 7.67
C LEU A 111 -9.20 -37.60 7.33
N SER A 112 -10.11 -37.39 8.29
CA SER A 112 -11.53 -37.66 8.07
C SER A 112 -12.06 -36.88 6.86
N ASP A 113 -13.03 -37.46 6.15
CA ASP A 113 -13.62 -36.83 4.96
C ASP A 113 -14.26 -35.46 5.31
N GLY A 114 -14.73 -35.30 6.55
CA GLY A 114 -15.24 -34.03 7.06
C GLY A 114 -14.18 -32.93 7.17
N LEU A 115 -12.96 -33.27 7.60
CA LEU A 115 -11.85 -32.32 7.67
C LEU A 115 -11.42 -31.87 6.25
N VAL A 116 -11.34 -32.82 5.33
CA VAL A 116 -11.00 -32.53 3.92
C VAL A 116 -12.07 -31.65 3.28
N ALA A 117 -13.35 -31.97 3.48
CA ALA A 117 -14.46 -31.17 2.97
C ALA A 117 -14.45 -29.75 3.55
N GLY A 118 -14.19 -29.61 4.86
CA GLY A 118 -14.05 -28.30 5.52
C GLY A 118 -12.88 -27.48 4.99
N ALA A 119 -11.71 -28.11 4.81
CA ALA A 119 -10.53 -27.47 4.23
C ALA A 119 -10.78 -27.01 2.78
N ALA A 120 -11.41 -27.86 1.96
CA ALA A 120 -11.76 -27.53 0.59
C ALA A 120 -12.76 -26.36 0.53
N ALA A 121 -13.79 -26.36 1.38
CA ALA A 121 -14.76 -25.28 1.46
C ALA A 121 -14.10 -23.95 1.88
N LEU A 122 -13.17 -23.98 2.84
CA LEU A 122 -12.42 -22.79 3.25
C LEU A 122 -11.58 -22.23 2.10
N LEU A 123 -10.88 -23.09 1.35
CA LEU A 123 -10.09 -22.65 0.19
C LEU A 123 -10.96 -22.02 -0.90
N VAL A 124 -12.11 -22.64 -1.22
CA VAL A 124 -13.07 -22.10 -2.19
C VAL A 124 -13.57 -20.73 -1.72
N TYR A 125 -13.93 -20.59 -0.44
CA TYR A 125 -14.35 -19.31 0.12
C TYR A 125 -13.27 -18.23 -0.02
N LEU A 126 -12.02 -18.53 0.37
CA LEU A 126 -10.91 -17.59 0.24
C LEU A 126 -10.66 -17.16 -1.20
N MET A 127 -10.79 -18.11 -2.15
CA MET A 127 -10.61 -17.84 -3.56
C MET A 127 -11.74 -16.95 -4.12
N VAL A 128 -13.01 -17.24 -3.79
CA VAL A 128 -14.16 -16.41 -4.18
C VAL A 128 -14.04 -15.02 -3.58
N ALA A 129 -13.71 -14.92 -2.29
CA ALA A 129 -13.50 -13.63 -1.62
C ALA A 129 -12.38 -12.83 -2.31
N ALA A 130 -11.27 -13.48 -2.67
CA ALA A 130 -10.20 -12.84 -3.43
C ALA A 130 -10.71 -12.36 -4.80
N ILE A 131 -11.40 -13.19 -5.57
CA ILE A 131 -11.92 -12.83 -6.92
C ILE A 131 -12.91 -11.67 -6.84
N VAL A 132 -13.93 -11.77 -5.97
CA VAL A 132 -14.98 -10.75 -5.81
C VAL A 132 -14.36 -9.41 -5.39
N HIS A 133 -13.35 -9.45 -4.55
CA HIS A 133 -12.73 -8.24 -4.03
C HIS A 133 -11.65 -7.66 -4.95
N TRP A 134 -11.02 -8.51 -5.75
CA TRP A 134 -10.01 -8.11 -6.73
C TRP A 134 -10.62 -7.74 -8.07
N TRP A 135 -11.89 -8.08 -8.31
CA TRP A 135 -12.63 -7.61 -9.46
C TRP A 135 -12.57 -6.09 -9.47
N PRO A 136 -11.96 -5.47 -10.50
CA PRO A 136 -11.84 -4.02 -10.57
C PRO A 136 -13.26 -3.47 -10.58
N ARG A 137 -13.69 -2.94 -9.43
CA ARG A 137 -14.85 -2.04 -9.41
C ARG A 137 -14.47 -0.95 -10.38
N LYS A 138 -15.12 -0.94 -11.55
CA LYS A 138 -14.94 0.10 -12.56
C LYS A 138 -14.91 1.41 -11.77
N PRO A 139 -13.81 2.17 -11.80
CA PRO A 139 -13.78 3.44 -11.09
C PRO A 139 -15.02 4.17 -11.59
N ALA A 140 -15.99 4.36 -10.70
CA ALA A 140 -17.22 5.06 -11.03
C ALA A 140 -16.73 6.33 -11.68
N ALA A 141 -17.02 6.47 -12.98
CA ALA A 141 -16.40 7.48 -13.83
C ALA A 141 -16.56 8.79 -13.06
N ARG A 142 -15.46 9.24 -12.44
CA ARG A 142 -15.43 10.54 -11.78
C ARG A 142 -15.60 11.43 -12.98
N THR A 143 -16.82 11.92 -13.17
CA THR A 143 -17.15 13.01 -14.04
C THR A 143 -16.15 14.07 -13.64
N ALA A 144 -15.08 14.18 -14.42
CA ALA A 144 -14.09 15.20 -14.23
C ALA A 144 -14.87 16.47 -14.51
N SER A 145 -15.35 17.11 -13.44
CA SER A 145 -15.80 18.49 -13.50
C SER A 145 -14.60 19.22 -14.07
N ALA A 146 -14.70 19.55 -15.36
CA ALA A 146 -13.71 20.30 -16.08
C ALA A 146 -13.60 21.64 -15.37
N LEU A 147 -12.66 21.75 -14.44
CA LEU A 147 -12.23 23.03 -13.93
C LEU A 147 -11.66 23.78 -15.14
N PRO A 148 -12.16 24.99 -15.44
CA PRO A 148 -11.61 25.78 -16.52
C PRO A 148 -10.13 26.02 -16.22
N GLN A 149 -9.27 25.47 -17.07
CA GLN A 149 -7.85 25.81 -17.10
C GLN A 149 -7.77 27.29 -17.50
N ALA A 150 -7.80 28.16 -16.49
CA ALA A 150 -7.41 29.55 -16.67
C ALA A 150 -5.95 29.54 -17.13
N ALA A 151 -5.73 30.05 -18.34
CA ALA A 151 -4.46 30.10 -19.03
C ALA A 151 -3.36 30.69 -18.13
N VAL A 152 -2.45 29.84 -17.67
CA VAL A 152 -1.20 30.29 -17.05
C VAL A 152 -0.34 30.85 -18.18
N ALA A 153 -0.20 32.17 -18.18
CA ALA A 153 0.64 32.91 -19.12
C ALA A 153 2.08 32.36 -19.10
N THR A 154 2.56 32.02 -20.28
CA THR A 154 3.93 31.64 -20.59
C THR A 154 4.91 32.74 -20.18
N ALA A 155 5.72 32.48 -19.16
CA ALA A 155 6.89 33.31 -18.86
C ALA A 155 7.95 33.11 -19.94
N VAL A 156 8.34 34.22 -20.57
CA VAL A 156 9.33 34.33 -21.65
C VAL A 156 10.70 33.85 -21.18
N ALA A 157 11.25 32.85 -21.87
CA ALA A 157 12.60 32.36 -21.68
C ALA A 157 13.61 33.36 -22.27
N VAL A 158 14.27 34.14 -21.42
CA VAL A 158 15.43 34.96 -21.81
C VAL A 158 16.66 34.05 -21.91
N LYS A 159 17.10 33.79 -23.15
CA LYS A 159 18.39 33.14 -23.45
C LYS A 159 19.51 34.17 -23.25
N GLY A 160 20.29 34.02 -22.19
CA GLY A 160 21.59 34.69 -22.04
C GLY A 160 22.73 33.74 -22.43
N PRO A 161 23.77 34.20 -23.15
CA PRO A 161 24.96 33.42 -23.42
C PRO A 161 25.95 33.62 -22.26
N PHE A 162 26.19 32.59 -21.46
CA PHE A 162 27.36 32.57 -20.58
C PHE A 162 27.97 31.17 -20.57
N GLU A 163 29.02 31.06 -21.37
CA GLU A 163 30.00 29.99 -21.39
C GLU A 163 31.05 30.32 -20.33
N THR A 164 31.09 29.59 -19.22
CA THR A 164 32.29 29.51 -18.37
C THR A 164 32.43 28.09 -17.84
N ALA A 165 33.65 27.58 -17.93
CA ALA A 165 34.07 26.25 -17.54
C ALA A 165 33.95 26.07 -16.02
N ASN A 166 33.04 25.17 -15.64
CA ASN A 166 33.05 24.33 -14.44
C ASN A 166 33.70 24.87 -13.14
N PRO A 167 32.93 25.62 -12.34
CA PRO A 167 32.89 25.43 -10.89
C PRO A 167 31.61 24.67 -10.53
N THR A 168 31.71 23.71 -9.62
CA THR A 168 30.57 22.96 -9.07
C THR A 168 29.41 23.92 -8.78
N PRO A 169 28.23 23.77 -9.43
CA PRO A 169 27.19 24.76 -9.33
C PRO A 169 26.73 24.84 -7.88
N LEU A 170 26.97 25.98 -7.24
CA LEU A 170 26.29 26.33 -6.00
C LEU A 170 24.79 26.10 -6.23
N PRO A 171 24.07 25.49 -5.28
CA PRO A 171 22.64 25.25 -5.42
C PRO A 171 22.00 26.56 -5.84
N ARG A 172 21.36 26.57 -7.02
CA ARG A 172 20.64 27.74 -7.53
C ARG A 172 19.83 28.30 -6.37
N PRO A 173 19.92 29.61 -6.06
CA PRO A 173 18.99 30.22 -5.14
C PRO A 173 17.59 29.83 -5.61
N LEU A 174 16.88 29.09 -4.75
CA LEU A 174 15.51 28.68 -5.03
C LEU A 174 14.77 29.95 -5.48
N PRO A 175 14.02 29.89 -6.60
CA PRO A 175 13.30 31.06 -7.08
C PRO A 175 12.51 31.65 -5.90
N PRO A 176 12.42 33.00 -5.79
CA PRO A 176 11.69 33.65 -4.72
C PRO A 176 10.32 32.97 -4.62
N ARG A 177 10.06 32.38 -3.45
CA ARG A 177 8.89 31.54 -3.21
C ARG A 177 7.68 32.31 -3.68
N ALA A 178 7.05 31.86 -4.76
CA ALA A 178 5.80 32.43 -5.21
C ALA A 178 4.84 32.30 -4.03
N TRP A 179 4.46 33.43 -3.45
CA TRP A 179 3.43 33.49 -2.43
C TRP A 179 2.17 32.93 -3.09
N VAL A 180 1.80 31.72 -2.69
CA VAL A 180 0.66 31.03 -3.27
C VAL A 180 -0.57 31.83 -2.87
N ASN A 181 -1.37 32.23 -3.86
CA ASN A 181 -2.59 32.98 -3.60
C ASN A 181 -3.47 32.13 -2.64
N PRO A 182 -3.86 32.66 -1.47
CA PRO A 182 -4.64 31.90 -0.48
C PRO A 182 -5.91 31.29 -1.04
N ARG A 183 -6.48 31.91 -2.08
CA ARG A 183 -7.68 31.41 -2.78
C ARG A 183 -7.40 30.21 -3.69
N THR A 184 -6.14 29.89 -3.93
CA THR A 184 -5.69 28.74 -4.75
C THR A 184 -5.01 27.64 -3.91
N LEU A 185 -4.91 27.82 -2.59
CA LEU A 185 -4.24 26.86 -1.69
C LEU A 185 -5.04 25.58 -1.40
N ALA A 186 -6.31 25.53 -1.83
CA ALA A 186 -7.25 24.45 -1.55
C ALA A 186 -6.65 23.07 -1.86
N SER A 187 -6.12 22.40 -0.85
CA SER A 187 -5.67 21.01 -0.98
C SER A 187 -6.87 20.11 -1.31
N CYS A 188 -8.04 20.40 -0.74
CA CYS A 188 -9.34 19.97 -1.23
C CYS A 188 -10.48 20.80 -0.61
N VAL A 189 -11.70 20.72 -1.17
CA VAL A 189 -12.89 21.44 -0.66
C VAL A 189 -13.19 21.18 0.83
N HIS A 190 -12.82 20.02 1.37
CA HIS A 190 -13.05 19.67 2.78
C HIS A 190 -12.04 20.32 3.75
N LEU A 191 -10.82 20.64 3.27
CA LEU A 191 -9.79 21.30 4.09
C LEU A 191 -9.78 22.82 3.89
N VAL A 192 -10.52 23.35 2.92
CA VAL A 192 -10.65 24.79 2.66
C VAL A 192 -11.04 25.59 3.92
N PRO A 193 -12.03 25.19 4.75
CA PRO A 193 -12.38 25.97 5.93
C PRO A 193 -11.21 26.14 6.90
N LEU A 194 -10.45 25.06 7.11
CA LEU A 194 -9.29 25.04 7.99
C LEU A 194 -8.14 25.89 7.43
N GLU A 195 -7.84 25.76 6.14
CA GLU A 195 -6.81 26.55 5.46
C GLU A 195 -7.14 28.04 5.47
N GLN A 196 -8.43 28.40 5.27
CA GLN A 196 -8.88 29.78 5.31
C GLN A 196 -8.77 30.39 6.70
N ALA A 197 -9.15 29.64 7.74
CA ALA A 197 -8.99 30.08 9.12
C ALA A 197 -7.52 30.24 9.51
N MET A 198 -6.67 29.27 9.17
CA MET A 198 -5.23 29.38 9.38
C MET A 198 -4.64 30.62 8.67
N ALA A 199 -5.06 30.88 7.43
CA ALA A 199 -4.65 32.08 6.71
C ALA A 199 -5.15 33.37 7.38
N GLY A 200 -6.37 33.36 7.93
CA GLY A 200 -6.96 34.46 8.71
C GLY A 200 -6.15 34.80 9.95
N ASP A 201 -5.60 33.78 10.62
CA ASP A 201 -4.71 33.91 11.78
C ASP A 201 -3.26 34.27 11.41
N GLY A 202 -2.98 34.53 10.13
CA GLY A 202 -1.64 34.86 9.65
C GLY A 202 -0.66 33.67 9.64
N ILE A 203 -1.16 32.43 9.76
CA ILE A 203 -0.32 31.24 9.72
C ILE A 203 0.19 31.05 8.29
N THR A 204 1.51 31.02 8.16
CA THR A 204 2.15 30.82 6.85
C THR A 204 2.00 29.38 6.41
N MET A 205 1.32 29.16 5.29
CA MET A 205 1.18 27.86 4.63
C MET A 205 2.08 27.75 3.40
N ARG A 206 2.53 26.53 3.09
CA ARG A 206 3.39 26.21 1.94
C ARG A 206 2.88 24.97 1.22
N VAL A 207 2.74 25.05 -0.10
CA VAL A 207 2.47 23.86 -0.93
C VAL A 207 3.81 23.20 -1.22
N SER A 208 3.99 21.95 -0.78
CA SER A 208 5.21 21.19 -1.09
C SER A 208 5.02 20.31 -2.33
N ARG A 209 3.82 19.77 -2.53
CA ARG A 209 3.41 18.93 -3.67
C ARG A 209 1.91 19.14 -3.95
N PRO A 210 1.39 18.74 -5.12
CA PRO A 210 -0.06 18.72 -5.34
C PRO A 210 -0.75 17.94 -4.22
N LEU A 211 -1.80 18.53 -3.63
CA LEU A 211 -2.56 17.99 -2.49
C LEU A 211 -1.79 17.87 -1.16
N PHE A 212 -0.61 18.45 -1.06
CA PHE A 212 0.23 18.41 0.14
C PHE A 212 0.68 19.80 0.57
N VAL A 213 0.03 20.30 1.62
CA VAL A 213 0.27 21.62 2.19
C VAL A 213 0.94 21.44 3.56
N SER A 214 1.81 22.35 3.96
CA SER A 214 2.35 22.42 5.32
C SER A 214 2.08 23.80 5.92
N ALA A 215 1.69 23.83 7.19
CA ALA A 215 1.45 25.05 7.96
C ALA A 215 2.38 25.08 9.17
N ASN A 216 2.98 26.25 9.44
CA ASN A 216 3.88 26.41 10.59
C ASN A 216 3.09 26.79 11.86
N CYS A 217 2.24 25.90 12.34
CA CYS A 217 1.46 26.04 13.57
C CYS A 217 1.35 24.69 14.29
N ARG A 218 1.00 24.72 15.58
CA ARG A 218 0.66 23.54 16.39
C ARG A 218 -0.83 23.52 16.71
N ILE A 219 -1.41 22.34 16.86
CA ILE A 219 -2.86 22.18 16.96
C ILE A 219 -3.35 22.06 18.40
N SER A 220 -4.29 22.92 18.79
CA SER A 220 -5.07 22.76 20.02
C SER A 220 -6.28 21.89 19.74
N GLN A 221 -6.17 20.58 20.02
CA GLN A 221 -7.25 19.63 19.72
C GLN A 221 -8.60 19.96 20.40
N PRO A 222 -8.65 20.46 21.65
CA PRO A 222 -9.91 20.89 22.26
C PRO A 222 -10.55 22.05 21.49
N HIS A 223 -9.80 23.12 21.21
CA HIS A 223 -10.33 24.30 20.50
C HIS A 223 -10.74 23.96 19.06
N LEU A 224 -10.03 23.02 18.42
CA LEU A 224 -10.37 22.54 17.10
C LEU A 224 -11.78 21.91 17.05
N ILE A 225 -12.15 21.14 18.07
CA ILE A 225 -13.49 20.54 18.17
C ILE A 225 -14.54 21.63 18.39
N ASP A 226 -14.25 22.61 19.26
CA ASP A 226 -15.18 23.68 19.59
C ASP A 226 -15.46 24.59 18.38
N GLU A 227 -14.46 24.90 17.57
CA GLU A 227 -14.60 25.82 16.44
C GLU A 227 -15.03 25.14 15.14
N PHE A 228 -14.46 23.97 14.81
CA PHE A 228 -14.67 23.30 13.52
C PHE A 228 -15.58 22.07 13.60
N GLY A 229 -15.96 21.66 14.81
CA GLY A 229 -16.76 20.47 15.05
C GLY A 229 -15.97 19.16 15.00
N ALA A 230 -16.65 18.09 15.42
CA ALA A 230 -16.05 16.76 15.53
C ALA A 230 -15.59 16.18 14.17
N ASP A 231 -16.25 16.54 13.07
CA ASP A 231 -15.93 16.00 11.74
C ASP A 231 -14.55 16.45 11.25
N ILE A 232 -14.19 17.72 11.45
CA ILE A 232 -12.86 18.24 11.10
C ILE A 232 -11.82 17.76 12.11
N ALA A 233 -12.16 17.74 13.39
CA ALA A 233 -11.27 17.20 14.42
C ALA A 233 -10.92 15.72 14.18
N ALA A 234 -11.86 14.92 13.65
CA ALA A 234 -11.62 13.54 13.27
C ALA A 234 -10.65 13.36 12.09
N MET A 235 -10.35 14.44 11.33
CA MET A 235 -9.33 14.41 10.27
C MET A 235 -7.91 14.64 10.81
N TYR A 236 -7.78 15.18 12.04
CA TYR A 236 -6.48 15.35 12.69
C TYR A 236 -5.94 14.01 13.16
N ASP A 237 -4.68 13.73 12.83
CA ASP A 237 -4.00 12.49 13.21
C ASP A 237 -2.53 12.77 13.53
N GLU A 238 -2.02 12.06 14.53
CA GLU A 238 -0.62 12.08 14.93
C GLU A 238 -0.04 10.68 14.71
N ARG A 239 0.86 10.57 13.74
CA ARG A 239 1.46 9.27 13.40
C ARG A 239 2.96 9.31 13.53
N HIS A 240 3.53 8.19 13.98
CA HIS A 240 4.94 7.93 13.72
C HIS A 240 5.08 7.57 12.24
N GLU A 241 5.55 8.52 11.43
CA GLU A 241 6.13 8.17 10.13
C GLU A 241 7.47 7.50 10.39
N ILE A 242 7.45 6.17 10.46
CA ILE A 242 8.66 5.34 10.57
C ILE A 242 9.39 5.38 9.23
N ASP A 243 9.95 6.53 8.89
CA ASP A 243 10.73 6.70 7.66
C ASP A 243 12.21 6.41 7.94
N ARG A 244 12.70 6.58 9.19
CA ARG A 244 14.11 6.27 9.55
C ARG A 244 14.28 5.49 10.86
N SER A 245 13.56 5.83 11.93
CA SER A 245 13.69 5.12 13.21
C SER A 245 12.40 5.15 14.05
N TYR A 246 12.30 4.27 15.04
CA TYR A 246 11.22 4.31 16.03
C TYR A 246 11.35 5.47 17.03
N LEU A 247 12.50 6.15 17.01
CA LEU A 247 12.79 7.34 17.83
C LEU A 247 12.48 8.63 17.07
N ASP A 248 12.05 8.54 15.81
CA ASP A 248 11.68 9.72 15.05
C ASP A 248 10.43 10.33 15.69
N PRO A 249 10.40 11.66 15.87
CA PRO A 249 9.25 12.34 16.43
C PRO A 249 7.99 12.08 15.59
N LYS A 250 6.83 12.11 16.26
CA LYS A 250 5.54 12.00 15.58
C LYS A 250 5.34 13.17 14.62
N THR A 251 4.70 12.89 13.49
CA THR A 251 4.21 13.92 12.58
C THR A 251 2.72 14.16 12.84
N ALA A 252 2.32 15.43 12.86
CA ALA A 252 0.93 15.84 13.00
C ALA A 252 0.39 16.32 11.64
N PHE A 253 -0.81 15.89 11.26
CA PHE A 253 -1.43 16.32 10.02
C PHE A 253 -2.95 16.19 10.04
N PHE A 254 -3.60 16.92 9.13
CA PHE A 254 -5.00 16.68 8.76
C PHE A 254 -5.04 15.84 7.49
N HIS A 255 -5.79 14.74 7.52
CA HIS A 255 -5.94 13.84 6.38
C HIS A 255 -7.40 13.75 5.92
N CYS A 256 -7.67 14.26 4.72
CA CYS A 256 -8.97 14.08 4.09
C CYS A 256 -9.00 12.75 3.32
N ALA A 257 -9.67 11.74 3.87
CA ALA A 257 -9.78 10.43 3.23
C ALA A 257 -10.54 10.45 1.88
N ALA A 258 -11.47 11.38 1.69
CA ALA A 258 -12.28 11.50 0.47
C ALA A 258 -11.45 12.01 -0.73
N CYS A 259 -10.58 12.99 -0.49
CA CYS A 259 -9.79 13.66 -1.52
C CYS A 259 -8.32 13.21 -1.55
N THR A 260 -7.89 12.43 -0.57
CA THR A 260 -6.49 12.04 -0.37
C THR A 260 -5.52 13.22 -0.22
N SER A 261 -6.04 14.38 0.23
CA SER A 261 -5.22 15.55 0.55
C SER A 261 -4.70 15.49 1.97
N THR A 262 -3.54 16.11 2.18
CA THR A 262 -2.86 16.14 3.48
C THR A 262 -2.36 17.55 3.77
N LEU A 263 -2.68 18.05 4.95
CA LEU A 263 -2.14 19.29 5.50
C LEU A 263 -1.27 18.95 6.71
N MET A 264 0.04 19.07 6.57
CA MET A 264 0.98 18.89 7.68
C MET A 264 1.02 20.12 8.59
N VAL A 265 1.13 19.87 9.88
CA VAL A 265 1.29 20.89 10.92
C VAL A 265 2.46 20.49 11.82
N VAL A 266 2.92 21.41 12.65
CA VAL A 266 4.03 21.13 13.58
C VAL A 266 3.49 20.32 14.75
N HIS A 267 4.10 19.17 15.01
CA HIS A 267 3.75 18.35 16.16
C HIS A 267 4.05 19.10 17.46
N PRO A 268 3.22 18.98 18.52
CA PRO A 268 3.44 19.72 19.77
C PRO A 268 4.83 19.53 20.39
N GLU A 269 5.42 18.34 20.28
CA GLU A 269 6.78 18.04 20.78
C GLU A 269 7.90 18.67 19.93
N GLU A 270 7.63 19.01 18.66
CA GLU A 270 8.58 19.69 17.77
C GLU A 270 8.39 21.21 17.75
N ALA A 271 7.31 21.69 18.36
CA ALA A 271 6.96 23.10 18.37
C ALA A 271 7.98 23.91 19.16
N ARG A 272 8.33 25.09 18.64
CA ARG A 272 9.15 26.08 19.34
C ARG A 272 8.24 27.07 20.05
N ASP A 273 8.79 27.86 20.96
CA ASP A 273 8.05 28.93 21.64
C ASP A 273 7.42 29.93 20.66
N ALA A 274 8.08 30.13 19.50
CA ALA A 274 7.59 30.98 18.42
C ALA A 274 6.54 30.32 17.50
N THR A 275 6.25 29.02 17.68
CA THR A 275 5.24 28.32 16.87
C THR A 275 3.84 28.67 17.38
N PRO A 276 2.98 29.33 16.57
CA PRO A 276 1.65 29.73 17.00
C PRO A 276 0.76 28.51 17.23
N TRP A 277 -0.16 28.63 18.19
CA TRP A 277 -1.25 27.69 18.38
C TRP A 277 -2.36 27.97 17.36
N PHE A 278 -3.02 26.91 16.91
CA PHE A 278 -4.19 26.96 16.04
C PHE A 278 -5.21 25.89 16.46
N PRO A 279 -6.49 26.24 16.67
CA PRO A 279 -6.96 27.60 16.81
C PRO A 279 -6.27 28.35 17.97
N ALA A 280 -6.26 29.68 17.90
CA ALA A 280 -5.63 30.54 18.89
C ALA A 280 -6.32 30.47 20.28
#